data_AF-A0A5S3YKB0-F1
#
_entry.id   AF-A0A5S3YKB0-F1
#
_cell.length_a   1.000
_cell.length_b   1.000
_cell.length_c   1.000
_cell.angle_alpha   90.00
_cell.angle_beta   90.00
_cell.angle_gamma   90.00
#
_symmetry.space_group_name_H-M   'P 1'
#
loop_
_entity.id
_entity.type
_entity.pdbx_description
1 polymer ?
#
loop_
_entity_poly.entity_id
_entity_poly.type
_entity_poly.pdbx_seq_one_letter_code
_entity_poly.pdbx_strand_id
1 'polypeptide(L)' 'IIGVMRAGAAYIPIEPSYPVQRKQYMLKQASARFLLSDEVRQDWATQIDIATYQVTQLITKPHPRPEVWPHLTHKS' A
#
# COMPACT_ATOMS: atom_id res chain seq x y z
N ILE A 1 -1.04 6.81 -0.28
CA ILE A 1 -1.48 7.13 -1.66
C ILE A 1 -0.34 7.66 -2.54
N ILE A 2 0.38 8.72 -2.15
CA ILE A 2 1.50 9.27 -2.94
C ILE A 2 2.53 8.18 -3.34
N GLY A 3 2.86 7.25 -2.44
CA GLY A 3 3.74 6.12 -2.76
C GLY A 3 3.22 5.21 -3.87
N VAL A 4 1.91 4.97 -3.95
CA VAL A 4 1.28 4.15 -4.99
C VAL A 4 1.37 4.87 -6.34
N MET A 5 1.07 6.17 -6.37
CA MET A 5 1.18 6.99 -7.58
C MET A 5 2.62 7.09 -8.08
N ARG A 6 3.59 7.23 -7.17
CA ARG A 6 5.02 7.25 -7.52
C ARG A 6 5.51 5.91 -8.08
N ALA A 7 4.86 4.81 -7.74
CA ALA A 7 5.15 3.49 -8.29
C ALA A 7 4.49 3.26 -9.67
N GLY A 8 3.74 4.23 -10.20
CA GLY A 8 2.97 4.09 -11.44
C GLY A 8 1.75 3.18 -11.31
N ALA A 9 1.30 2.92 -10.08
CA ALA A 9 0.14 2.08 -9.80
C ALA A 9 -1.11 2.93 -9.51
N ALA A 10 -2.29 2.33 -9.73
CA ALA A 10 -3.57 2.89 -9.33
C ALA A 10 -3.95 2.39 -7.92
N TYR A 11 -4.64 3.25 -7.16
CA TYR A 11 -5.19 2.91 -5.84
C TYR A 11 -6.71 2.85 -5.92
N ILE A 12 -7.30 1.80 -5.33
CA ILE A 12 -8.75 1.67 -5.18
C ILE A 12 -9.04 1.46 -3.69
N PRO A 13 -9.77 2.37 -3.03
CA PRO A 13 -10.20 2.16 -1.65
C PRO A 13 -11.24 1.02 -1.59
N ILE A 14 -11.06 0.11 -0.66
CA ILE A 14 -12.03 -0.95 -0.35
C ILE A 14 -12.50 -0.76 1.08
N GLU A 15 -13.82 -0.69 1.26
CA GLU A 15 -14.44 -0.63 2.58
C GLU A 15 -14.50 -2.03 3.22
N PRO A 16 -13.95 -2.21 4.44
CA PRO A 16 -13.99 -3.49 5.15
C PRO A 16 -15.42 -3.99 5.41
N SER A 17 -16.35 -3.06 5.65
CA SER A 17 -17.77 -3.32 5.94
C SER A 17 -18.53 -3.93 4.76
N TYR A 18 -17.98 -3.91 3.55
CA TYR A 18 -18.61 -4.54 2.40
C TYR A 18 -18.64 -6.06 2.52
N PRO A 19 -19.70 -6.71 2.01
CA PRO A 19 -19.75 -8.15 1.90
C PRO A 19 -18.53 -8.70 1.13
N VAL A 20 -18.06 -9.88 1.53
CA VAL A 20 -16.87 -10.52 0.93
C VAL A 20 -16.98 -10.64 -0.59
N GLN A 21 -18.15 -11.02 -1.11
CA GLN A 21 -18.37 -11.16 -2.55
C GLN A 21 -18.16 -9.82 -3.30
N ARG A 22 -18.54 -8.69 -2.70
CA ARG A 22 -18.35 -7.37 -3.32
C ARG A 22 -16.87 -6.99 -3.35
N LYS A 23 -16.13 -7.30 -2.29
CA LYS A 23 -14.67 -7.08 -2.23
C LYS A 23 -13.95 -7.94 -3.27
N GLN A 24 -14.32 -9.21 -3.39
CA GLN A 24 -13.81 -10.12 -4.43
C GLN A 24 -14.10 -9.60 -5.84
N TYR A 25 -15.32 -9.13 -6.08
CA TYR A 25 -15.68 -8.55 -7.38
C TYR A 25 -14.82 -7.33 -7.72
N MET A 26 -14.65 -6.40 -6.78
CA MET A 26 -13.83 -5.21 -6.99
C MET A 26 -12.37 -5.55 -7.28
N LEU A 27 -11.78 -6.48 -6.50
CA LEU A 27 -10.39 -6.92 -6.70
C LEU A 27 -10.20 -7.58 -8.07
N LYS A 28 -11.15 -8.43 -8.48
CA LYS A 28 -11.11 -9.12 -9.78
C LYS A 28 -11.26 -8.14 -10.94
N GLN A 29 -12.22 -7.21 -10.87
CA GLN A 29 -12.43 -6.21 -11.92
C GLN A 29 -11.23 -5.28 -12.07
N ALA A 30 -10.60 -4.91 -10.95
CA ALA A 30 -9.41 -4.08 -10.95
C ALA A 30 -8.13 -4.82 -11.39
N SER A 31 -8.18 -6.15 -11.56
CA SER A 31 -6.99 -6.99 -11.69
C SER A 31 -5.95 -6.67 -10.61
N ALA A 32 -6.42 -6.47 -9.38
CA ALA A 32 -5.59 -6.01 -8.28
C ALA A 32 -4.55 -7.07 -7.94
N ARG A 33 -3.26 -6.66 -7.94
CA ARG A 33 -2.14 -7.55 -7.64
C ARG A 33 -1.72 -7.52 -6.16
N PHE A 34 -2.06 -6.44 -5.48
CA PHE A 34 -1.62 -6.16 -4.12
C PHE A 34 -2.76 -5.58 -3.30
N LEU A 35 -2.87 -6.03 -2.05
CA LEU A 35 -3.75 -5.47 -1.03
C LEU A 35 -2.90 -4.82 0.06
N LEU A 36 -3.15 -3.56 0.35
CA LEU A 36 -2.53 -2.84 1.46
C LEU A 36 -3.56 -2.71 2.58
N SER A 37 -3.22 -3.18 3.78
CA SER A 37 -4.08 -3.16 4.97
C SER A 37 -3.30 -2.61 6.15
N ASP A 38 -3.96 -1.89 7.05
CA ASP A 38 -3.34 -1.47 8.32
C ASP A 38 -3.28 -2.64 9.32
N GLU A 39 -4.29 -3.51 9.29
CA GLU A 39 -4.38 -4.68 10.16
C GLU A 39 -3.71 -5.92 9.57
N VAL A 40 -3.25 -6.78 10.47
CA VAL A 40 -2.37 -7.92 10.19
C VAL A 40 -2.97 -8.95 9.24
N ARG A 41 -4.28 -9.07 9.22
CA ARG A 41 -5.03 -9.87 8.25
C ARG A 41 -6.50 -9.56 8.45
N GLN A 42 -7.10 -8.90 7.49
CA GLN A 42 -8.55 -8.83 7.46
C GLN A 42 -9.09 -10.25 7.17
N ASP A 43 -9.99 -10.78 8.01
CA ASP A 43 -10.46 -12.17 7.92
C ASP A 43 -10.92 -12.58 6.51
N TRP A 44 -11.53 -11.65 5.79
CA TRP A 44 -11.99 -11.87 4.42
C TRP A 44 -10.87 -11.95 3.38
N ALA A 45 -9.71 -11.33 3.61
CA ALA A 45 -8.57 -11.38 2.69
C ALA A 45 -7.97 -12.80 2.62
N THR A 46 -8.18 -13.62 3.66
CA THR A 46 -7.76 -15.03 3.68
C THR A 46 -8.52 -15.89 2.69
N GLN A 47 -9.69 -15.42 2.24
CA GLN A 47 -10.56 -16.11 1.28
C GLN A 47 -10.25 -15.71 -0.17
N ILE A 48 -9.18 -14.94 -0.38
CA ILE A 48 -8.80 -14.38 -1.67
C ILE A 48 -7.30 -14.62 -1.88
N ASP A 49 -6.94 -15.20 -3.02
CA ASP A 49 -5.54 -15.39 -3.40
C ASP A 49 -4.93 -14.06 -3.89
N ILE A 50 -4.60 -13.17 -2.95
CA ILE A 50 -3.98 -11.87 -3.23
C ILE A 50 -2.85 -11.58 -2.24
N ALA A 51 -1.72 -11.09 -2.76
CA ALA A 51 -0.59 -10.69 -1.93
C ALA A 51 -0.98 -9.49 -1.06
N THR A 52 -1.01 -9.70 0.26
CA THR A 52 -1.43 -8.71 1.24
C THR A 52 -0.24 -8.21 2.05
N TYR A 53 -0.09 -6.89 2.17
CA TYR A 53 0.98 -6.24 2.92
C TYR A 53 0.41 -5.29 3.98
N GLN A 54 1.07 -5.27 5.13
CA GLN A 54 0.76 -4.32 6.19
C GLN A 54 1.44 -2.98 5.98
N VAL A 55 0.69 -1.90 6.07
CA VAL A 55 1.23 -0.54 5.95
C VAL A 55 2.26 -0.27 7.04
N THR A 56 1.96 -0.62 8.29
CA THR A 56 2.81 -0.36 9.47
C THR A 56 4.18 -1.03 9.40
N GLN A 57 4.31 -2.18 8.73
CA GLN A 57 5.60 -2.84 8.56
C GLN A 57 6.47 -2.22 7.45
N LEU A 58 5.89 -1.39 6.58
CA LEU A 58 6.62 -0.74 5.47
C LEU A 58 7.29 0.58 5.88
N ILE A 59 6.74 1.27 6.88
CA ILE A 59 7.24 2.58 7.37
C ILE A 59 8.27 2.47 8.50
N THR A 60 8.38 1.33 9.18
CA THR A 60 9.28 1.14 10.32
C THR A 60 10.74 0.91 9.93
N LYS A 61 11.05 0.73 8.64
CA LYS A 61 12.43 0.92 8.16
C LYS A 61 12.62 2.42 7.96
N PRO A 62 13.32 3.14 8.87
CA PRO A 62 13.57 4.55 8.67
C PRO A 62 14.21 4.73 7.30
N HIS A 63 13.61 5.56 6.44
CA HIS A 63 14.29 6.02 5.24
C HIS A 63 15.58 6.69 5.73
N PRO A 64 16.77 6.19 5.36
CA PRO A 64 18.01 6.84 5.76
C PRO A 64 17.92 8.25 5.20
N ARG A 65 17.82 9.25 6.08
CA ARG A 65 17.91 10.65 5.68
C ARG A 65 19.23 10.76 4.91
N PRO A 66 19.25 11.08 3.61
CA PRO A 66 20.51 11.37 2.95
C PRO A 66 21.12 12.54 3.71
N GLU A 67 22.23 12.26 4.42
CA GLU A 67 22.75 13.14 5.47
C GLU A 67 23.16 14.50 4.90
N VAL A 68 23.46 14.58 3.61
CA VAL A 68 23.71 15.83 2.90
C VAL A 68 23.41 15.62 1.42
N TRP A 69 22.66 16.51 0.79
CA TRP A 69 22.61 16.56 -0.67
C TRP A 69 23.90 17.25 -1.14
N PRO A 70 24.76 16.62 -1.96
CA PRO A 70 26.08 17.16 -2.32
C PRO A 70 26.05 18.54 -2.98
N HIS A 71 24.88 19.00 -3.43
CA HIS A 71 24.69 20.25 -4.15
C HIS A 71 24.02 21.36 -3.32
N LEU A 72 23.69 21.12 -2.04
CA LEU A 72 23.02 22.10 -1.17
C LEU A 72 23.95 22.69 -0.08
N THR A 73 25.26 22.71 -0.32
CA THR A 73 26.21 23.50 0.47
C THR A 73 26.61 24.78 -0.27
N HIS A 74 25.62 25.64 -0.61
CA HIS A 74 25.98 27.03 -0.86
C HIS A 74 25.98 27.78 0.47
N LYS A 75 27.20 28.09 0.91
CA LYS A 75 27.51 29.01 1.98
C LYS A 75 26.67 30.28 1.85
N SER A 76 26.09 30.71 2.96
CA SER A 76 25.96 32.11 3.31
C SER A 76 26.11 32.28 4.81
#